data_AF-A0A1C0AQG9-F1
#
_entry.id   AF-A0A1C0AQG9-F1
#
_cell.length_a   1.000
_cell.length_b   1.000
_cell.length_c   1.000
_cell.angle_alpha   90.00
_cell.angle_beta   90.00
_cell.angle_gamma   90.00
#
_symmetry.space_group_name_H-M   'P 1'
#
loop_
_entity.id
_entity.type
_entity.pdbx_description
1 polymer ?
#
loop_
_entity_poly.entity_id
_entity_poly.type
_entity_poly.pdbx_seq_one_letter_code
_entity_poly.pdbx_strand_id
1 'polypeptide(L)'
;MSGFLTMLMVMMVVGAIVSMTSRRSAPPPRQLHGWGDPYGPPQQIHPAVGYPQPYGQPVHPITPGTRAALDTDITTFGGELRDLDLDVVGRELDAAAHADYTRALDAYDGAKNQLQRAQTDADVRRIAEILEDGRYAVACVKARVTGQPLPEKRPPCFFDPAHGPSTQNVRWAPPGGAVRDVPACAADAQRVMTGHDPSIRLVPMGARQVPYWENQQYAPWAQGYYGRYGTDPALRQITHGALMIGGFSLLLGLFDD
;
A
#
# COMPACT_ATOMS: atom_id res chain seq x y z
N MET A 1 -64.49 12.27 14.33
CA MET A 1 -63.45 11.66 15.19
C MET A 1 -63.33 10.14 15.04
N SER A 2 -63.93 9.52 14.01
CA SER A 2 -63.98 8.06 13.82
C SER A 2 -62.95 7.49 12.82
N GLY A 3 -62.36 8.32 11.95
CA GLY A 3 -61.38 7.87 10.95
C GLY A 3 -59.92 7.80 11.44
N PHE A 4 -59.58 8.54 12.50
CA PHE A 4 -58.21 8.58 13.01
C PHE A 4 -57.87 7.35 13.89
N LEU A 5 -58.87 6.82 14.62
CA LEU A 5 -58.69 5.62 15.44
C LEU A 5 -58.54 4.34 14.60
N THR A 6 -59.24 4.25 13.47
CA THR A 6 -59.21 3.09 12.58
C THR A 6 -57.88 2.95 11.86
N MET A 7 -57.26 4.06 11.45
CA MET A 7 -55.96 4.03 10.78
C MET A 7 -54.81 3.65 11.75
N LEU A 8 -54.90 4.07 13.01
CA LEU A 8 -53.91 3.76 14.05
C LEU A 8 -53.94 2.27 14.45
N MET A 9 -55.13 1.67 14.47
CA MET A 9 -55.29 0.25 14.80
C MET A 9 -54.77 -0.67 13.68
N VAL A 10 -54.94 -0.28 12.40
CA VAL A 10 -54.40 -1.03 11.25
C VAL A 10 -52.87 -0.99 11.22
N MET A 11 -52.24 0.16 11.54
CA MET A 11 -50.77 0.22 11.63
C MET A 11 -50.19 -0.61 12.79
N MET A 12 -50.88 -0.70 13.93
CA MET A 12 -50.42 -1.57 15.03
C MET A 12 -50.52 -3.06 14.70
N VAL A 13 -51.55 -3.50 13.97
CA VAL A 13 -51.71 -4.91 13.58
C VAL A 13 -50.71 -5.30 12.49
N VAL A 14 -50.41 -4.41 11.54
CA VAL A 14 -49.37 -4.65 10.52
C VAL A 14 -47.97 -4.64 11.15
N GLY A 15 -47.71 -3.79 12.14
CA GLY A 15 -46.45 -3.78 12.90
C GLY A 15 -46.20 -5.06 13.71
N ALA A 16 -47.25 -5.68 14.24
CA ALA A 16 -47.14 -6.92 15.02
C ALA A 16 -46.86 -8.16 14.15
N ILE A 17 -47.38 -8.21 12.93
CA ILE A 17 -47.19 -9.36 12.01
C ILE A 17 -45.78 -9.38 11.39
N VAL A 18 -45.19 -8.20 11.11
CA VAL A 18 -43.80 -8.11 10.61
C VAL A 18 -42.78 -8.47 11.69
N SER A 19 -43.10 -8.28 12.97
CA SER A 19 -42.19 -8.59 14.09
C SER A 19 -42.08 -10.09 14.45
N MET A 20 -42.93 -10.97 13.92
CA MET A 20 -42.91 -12.41 14.24
C MET A 20 -42.21 -13.30 13.19
N THR A 21 -41.71 -12.76 12.08
CA THR A 21 -41.05 -13.56 11.02
C THR A 21 -39.58 -13.21 10.75
N SER A 22 -38.97 -12.27 11.48
CA SER A 22 -37.55 -11.94 11.36
C SER A 22 -36.70 -12.38 12.56
N ARG A 23 -36.88 -13.62 13.05
CA ARG A 23 -35.83 -14.29 13.85
C ARG A 23 -34.87 -15.02 12.92
N ARG A 24 -34.12 -14.26 12.12
CA ARG A 24 -32.82 -14.75 11.64
C ARG A 24 -31.81 -14.45 12.73
N SER A 25 -31.19 -15.50 13.24
CA SER A 25 -30.11 -15.44 14.21
C SER A 25 -29.07 -14.41 13.75
N ALA A 26 -28.87 -13.36 14.54
CA ALA A 26 -27.73 -12.48 14.35
C ALA A 26 -26.44 -13.30 14.49
N PRO A 27 -25.44 -13.15 13.60
CA PRO A 27 -24.13 -13.72 13.85
C PRO A 27 -23.56 -13.09 15.14
N PRO A 28 -22.82 -13.86 15.97
CA PRO A 28 -22.24 -13.33 17.19
C PRO A 28 -21.32 -12.15 16.87
N PRO A 29 -21.18 -11.16 17.77
CA PRO A 29 -20.30 -10.03 17.55
C PRO A 29 -18.89 -10.54 17.28
N ARG A 30 -18.34 -10.16 16.12
CA ARG A 30 -16.94 -10.38 15.78
C ARG A 30 -16.14 -9.63 16.83
N GLN A 31 -15.46 -10.35 17.73
CA GLN A 31 -14.46 -9.74 18.60
C GLN A 31 -13.45 -9.03 17.69
N LEU A 32 -13.49 -7.70 17.68
CA LEU A 32 -12.33 -6.91 17.31
C LEU A 32 -11.19 -7.48 18.17
N HIS A 33 -10.15 -8.00 17.53
CA HIS A 33 -8.90 -8.28 18.23
C HIS A 33 -8.42 -6.95 18.80
N GLY A 34 -8.68 -6.75 20.10
CA GLY A 34 -8.06 -5.71 20.87
C GLY A 34 -6.56 -5.95 20.89
N TRP A 35 -5.79 -4.88 20.73
CA TRP A 35 -4.39 -4.89 21.12
C TRP A 35 -4.31 -5.39 22.56
N GLY A 36 -3.56 -6.48 22.76
CA GLY A 36 -3.45 -7.15 24.06
C GLY A 36 -2.91 -6.22 25.13
N ASP A 37 -3.52 -6.30 26.31
CA ASP A 37 -3.16 -5.59 27.53
C ASP A 37 -1.77 -6.08 28.01
N PRO A 38 -0.71 -5.24 28.00
CA PRO A 38 0.66 -5.69 28.26
C PRO A 38 0.96 -6.04 29.73
N TYR A 39 -0.03 -5.97 30.63
CA TYR A 39 0.15 -6.19 32.06
C TYR A 39 -0.73 -7.30 32.67
N GLY A 40 -1.24 -8.22 31.85
CA GLY A 40 -1.95 -9.41 32.33
C GLY A 40 -1.04 -10.42 33.07
N PRO A 41 -1.56 -11.23 34.00
CA PRO A 41 -0.76 -12.20 34.75
C PRO A 41 -0.20 -13.30 33.82
N PRO A 42 0.99 -13.87 34.13
CA PRO A 42 1.67 -14.81 33.25
C PRO A 42 0.85 -16.09 33.06
N GLN A 43 0.42 -16.35 31.83
CA GLN A 43 -0.23 -17.61 31.46
C GLN A 43 0.79 -18.76 31.50
N GLN A 44 0.41 -19.85 32.17
CA GLN A 44 1.19 -21.09 32.21
C GLN A 44 1.33 -21.66 30.78
N ILE A 45 2.58 -21.82 30.35
CA ILE A 45 2.94 -22.33 29.02
C ILE A 45 2.70 -23.84 29.03
N HIS A 46 1.62 -24.29 28.38
CA HIS A 46 1.50 -25.69 27.98
C HIS A 46 2.50 -25.96 26.84
N PRO A 47 3.29 -27.04 26.86
CA PRO A 47 4.18 -27.34 25.76
C PRO A 47 3.35 -27.64 24.51
N ALA A 48 3.35 -26.70 23.56
CA ALA A 48 2.75 -26.91 22.26
C ALA A 48 3.50 -28.06 21.58
N VAL A 49 2.77 -29.12 21.23
CA VAL A 49 3.27 -30.18 20.36
C VAL A 49 3.66 -29.52 19.04
N GLY A 50 4.97 -29.43 18.81
CA GLY A 50 5.53 -28.72 17.67
C GLY A 50 5.22 -29.42 16.36
N TYR A 51 4.39 -28.80 15.53
CA TYR A 51 4.42 -29.08 14.10
C TYR A 51 5.80 -28.66 13.57
N PRO A 52 6.51 -29.49 12.79
CA PRO A 52 7.75 -29.07 12.15
C PRO A 52 7.45 -27.85 11.26
N GLN A 53 8.05 -26.70 11.57
CA GLN A 53 8.11 -25.57 10.64
C GLN A 53 8.77 -26.09 9.36
N PRO A 54 8.11 -25.99 8.18
CA PRO A 54 8.75 -26.39 6.94
C PRO A 54 9.97 -25.48 6.74
N TYR A 55 11.14 -26.10 6.52
CA TYR A 55 12.45 -25.51 6.20
C TYR A 55 12.48 -23.98 6.04
N GLY A 56 13.22 -23.31 6.93
CA GLY A 56 13.41 -21.86 6.91
C GLY A 56 13.72 -21.34 5.50
N GLN A 57 12.91 -20.40 5.03
CA GLN A 57 13.11 -19.72 3.75
C GLN A 57 14.57 -19.25 3.65
N PRO A 58 15.24 -19.41 2.50
CA PRO A 58 16.61 -18.94 2.33
C PRO A 58 16.69 -17.45 2.68
N VAL A 59 17.59 -17.12 3.60
CA VAL A 59 17.87 -15.73 3.96
C VAL A 59 18.81 -15.16 2.90
N HIS A 60 18.27 -14.31 2.04
CA HIS A 60 19.03 -13.62 1.00
C HIS A 60 19.61 -12.32 1.57
N PRO A 61 20.91 -12.04 1.35
CA PRO A 61 21.54 -10.81 1.79
C PRO A 61 21.08 -9.62 0.94
N ILE A 62 21.00 -8.44 1.58
CA ILE A 62 20.72 -7.19 0.87
C ILE A 62 21.77 -6.93 -0.22
N THR A 63 21.32 -6.53 -1.41
CA THR A 63 22.21 -6.17 -2.52
C THR A 63 22.60 -4.68 -2.47
N PRO A 64 23.74 -4.27 -3.06
CA PRO A 64 24.08 -2.86 -3.22
C PRO A 64 22.98 -2.06 -3.94
N GLY A 65 22.35 -2.65 -4.95
CA GLY A 65 21.29 -2.00 -5.73
C GLY A 65 20.03 -1.70 -4.92
N THR A 66 19.55 -2.67 -4.13
CA THR A 66 18.40 -2.46 -3.24
C THR A 66 18.70 -1.50 -2.10
N ARG A 67 19.93 -1.53 -1.57
CA ARG A 67 20.37 -0.57 -0.54
C ARG A 67 20.36 0.86 -1.10
N ALA A 68 20.92 1.07 -2.29
CA ALA A 68 20.95 2.39 -2.94
C ALA A 68 19.55 2.90 -3.29
N ALA A 69 18.64 2.02 -3.71
CA ALA A 69 17.25 2.39 -3.93
C ALA A 69 16.57 2.88 -2.64
N LEU A 70 16.71 2.14 -1.54
CA LEU A 70 16.16 2.56 -0.24
C LEU A 70 16.78 3.87 0.26
N ASP A 71 18.09 4.05 0.11
CA ASP A 71 18.77 5.29 0.48
C ASP A 71 18.22 6.51 -0.30
N THR A 72 18.01 6.33 -1.61
CA THR A 72 17.38 7.33 -2.48
C THR A 72 15.95 7.62 -2.04
N ASP A 73 15.17 6.59 -1.73
CA ASP A 73 13.76 6.72 -1.35
C ASP A 73 13.61 7.41 0.01
N ILE A 74 14.51 7.14 0.97
CA ILE A 74 14.58 7.82 2.28
C ILE A 74 14.96 9.29 2.10
N THR A 75 15.97 9.57 1.26
CA THR A 75 16.40 10.94 0.98
C THR A 75 15.27 11.74 0.34
N THR A 76 14.56 11.14 -0.62
CA THR A 76 13.40 11.76 -1.28
C THR A 76 12.28 12.00 -0.26
N PHE A 77 11.98 11.01 0.58
CA PHE A 77 10.95 11.14 1.61
C PHE A 77 11.26 12.24 2.64
N GLY A 78 12.53 12.42 3.01
CA GLY A 78 12.95 13.55 3.85
C GLY A 78 12.67 14.91 3.20
N GLY A 79 12.82 15.01 1.88
CA GLY A 79 12.40 16.19 1.11
C GLY A 79 10.88 16.39 1.13
N GLU A 80 10.11 15.33 0.92
CA GLU A 80 8.65 15.35 0.98
C GLU A 80 8.12 15.80 2.36
N LEU A 81 8.78 15.38 3.45
CA LEU A 81 8.45 15.81 4.82
C LEU A 81 8.75 17.28 5.06
N ARG A 82 9.84 17.81 4.49
CA ARG A 82 10.14 19.24 4.55
C ARG A 82 9.08 20.05 3.78
N ASP A 83 8.63 19.56 2.63
CA ASP A 83 7.56 20.21 1.87
C ASP A 83 6.23 20.13 2.65
N LEU A 84 5.96 19.02 3.34
CA LEU A 84 4.81 18.91 4.23
C LEU A 84 4.86 19.92 5.39
N ASP A 85 6.03 20.12 6.01
CA ASP A 85 6.22 21.12 7.07
C ASP A 85 5.85 22.52 6.58
N LEU A 86 6.23 22.88 5.34
CA LEU A 86 5.84 24.14 4.70
C LEU A 86 4.34 24.21 4.39
N ASP A 87 3.69 23.09 4.04
CA ASP A 87 2.25 23.05 3.79
C ASP A 87 1.43 23.29 5.08
N VAL A 88 1.94 22.83 6.23
CA VAL A 88 1.24 22.89 7.53
C VAL A 88 1.67 24.06 8.42
N VAL A 89 2.77 24.74 8.09
CA VAL A 89 3.28 25.87 8.89
C VAL A 89 2.21 26.94 9.10
N GLY A 90 2.05 27.38 10.35
CA GLY A 90 1.07 28.40 10.72
C GLY A 90 -0.39 27.92 10.71
N ARG A 91 -0.65 26.63 10.50
CA ARG A 91 -1.98 26.02 10.64
C ARG A 91 -2.12 25.33 11.98
N GLU A 92 -3.30 25.40 12.59
CA GLU A 92 -3.65 24.54 13.71
C GLU A 92 -3.99 23.13 13.20
N LEU A 93 -3.24 22.13 13.65
CA LEU A 93 -3.51 20.73 13.36
C LEU A 93 -4.42 20.16 14.46
N ASP A 94 -5.55 19.58 14.05
CA ASP A 94 -6.35 18.77 14.98
C ASP A 94 -5.57 17.52 15.43
N ALA A 95 -6.08 16.82 16.45
CA ALA A 95 -5.39 15.66 17.02
C ALA A 95 -5.15 14.54 16.00
N ALA A 96 -6.03 14.39 15.01
CA ALA A 96 -5.89 13.35 13.99
C ALA A 96 -4.83 13.72 12.95
N ALA A 97 -4.78 14.98 12.52
CA ALA A 97 -3.75 15.52 11.64
C ALA A 97 -2.37 15.49 12.30
N HIS A 98 -2.30 15.83 13.58
CA HIS A 98 -1.05 15.71 14.36
C HIS A 98 -0.59 14.24 14.45
N ALA A 99 -1.51 13.30 14.70
CA ALA A 99 -1.15 11.88 14.75
C ALA A 99 -0.65 11.33 13.41
N ASP A 100 -1.25 11.76 12.29
CA ASP A 100 -0.78 11.39 10.95
C ASP A 100 0.58 12.06 10.62
N TYR A 101 0.80 13.30 11.06
CA TYR A 101 2.08 14.00 10.91
C TYR A 101 3.21 13.30 11.67
N THR A 102 2.97 12.96 12.95
CA THR A 102 3.91 12.17 13.75
C THR A 102 4.21 10.81 13.10
N ARG A 103 3.20 10.11 12.58
CA ARG A 103 3.42 8.83 11.88
C ARG A 103 4.33 8.98 10.65
N ALA A 104 4.23 10.09 9.92
CA ALA A 104 5.08 10.36 8.78
C ALA A 104 6.55 10.59 9.19
N LEU A 105 6.78 11.35 10.27
CA LEU A 105 8.11 11.55 10.85
C LEU A 105 8.71 10.24 11.38
N ASP A 106 7.93 9.47 12.14
CA ASP A 106 8.35 8.18 12.70
C ASP A 106 8.72 7.19 11.58
N ALA A 107 8.02 7.23 10.44
CA ALA A 107 8.34 6.40 9.29
C ALA A 107 9.72 6.77 8.70
N TYR A 108 10.04 8.06 8.59
CA TYR A 108 11.35 8.50 8.10
C TYR A 108 12.49 8.09 9.04
N ASP A 109 12.34 8.38 10.33
CA ASP A 109 13.34 8.01 11.34
C ASP A 109 13.48 6.49 11.45
N GLY A 110 12.36 5.76 11.42
CA GLY A 110 12.31 4.31 11.41
C GLY A 110 13.05 3.72 10.20
N ALA A 111 12.77 4.21 9.00
CA ALA A 111 13.41 3.75 7.77
C ALA A 111 14.93 4.01 7.79
N LYS A 112 15.35 5.22 8.20
CA LYS A 112 16.76 5.59 8.32
C LYS A 112 17.51 4.70 9.31
N ASN A 113 16.97 4.52 10.50
CA ASN A 113 17.57 3.68 11.55
C ASN A 113 17.61 2.20 11.15
N GLN A 114 16.59 1.71 10.45
CA GLN A 114 16.58 0.33 9.95
C GLN A 114 17.60 0.11 8.84
N LEU A 115 17.77 1.05 7.91
CA LEU A 115 18.73 0.91 6.81
C LEU A 115 20.16 0.73 7.31
N GLN A 116 20.54 1.41 8.41
CA GLN A 116 21.87 1.30 9.04
C GLN A 116 22.22 -0.13 9.47
N ARG A 117 21.22 -0.92 9.85
CA ARG A 117 21.38 -2.29 10.35
C ARG A 117 20.83 -3.36 9.40
N ALA A 118 20.33 -2.97 8.22
CA ALA A 118 19.73 -3.89 7.25
C ALA A 118 20.79 -4.87 6.72
N GLN A 119 20.50 -6.17 6.77
CA GLN A 119 21.40 -7.22 6.28
C GLN A 119 20.74 -8.14 5.25
N THR A 120 19.40 -8.17 5.20
CA THR A 120 18.64 -9.19 4.48
C THR A 120 17.56 -8.59 3.60
N ASP A 121 17.06 -9.37 2.65
CA ASP A 121 15.88 -9.03 1.84
C ASP A 121 14.61 -8.81 2.69
N ALA A 122 14.55 -9.42 3.88
CA ALA A 122 13.47 -9.15 4.82
C ALA A 122 13.58 -7.74 5.42
N ASP A 123 14.79 -7.22 5.64
CA ASP A 123 15.00 -5.82 6.03
C ASP A 123 14.60 -4.87 4.90
N VAL A 124 14.95 -5.21 3.66
CA VAL A 124 14.59 -4.41 2.49
C VAL A 124 13.07 -4.24 2.37
N ARG A 125 12.32 -5.35 2.48
CA ARG A 125 10.85 -5.33 2.46
C ARG A 125 10.28 -4.45 3.56
N ARG A 126 10.75 -4.63 4.80
CA ARG A 126 10.28 -3.84 5.96
C ARG A 126 10.52 -2.34 5.80
N ILE A 127 11.70 -1.94 5.31
CA ILE A 127 12.02 -0.52 5.12
C ILE A 127 11.12 0.09 4.03
N ALA A 128 10.95 -0.60 2.90
CA ALA A 128 10.05 -0.16 1.84
C ALA A 128 8.57 -0.06 2.32
N GLU A 129 8.12 -1.02 3.14
CA GLU A 129 6.80 -0.97 3.77
C GLU A 129 6.63 0.27 4.67
N ILE A 130 7.65 0.60 5.47
CA ILE A 130 7.63 1.80 6.34
C ILE A 130 7.55 3.08 5.50
N LEU A 131 8.30 3.16 4.40
CA LEU A 131 8.27 4.32 3.50
C LEU A 131 6.90 4.47 2.82
N GLU A 132 6.28 3.36 2.41
CA GLU A 132 4.91 3.35 1.88
C GLU A 132 3.90 3.89 2.90
N ASP A 133 3.99 3.41 4.15
CA ASP A 133 3.13 3.86 5.25
C ASP A 133 3.33 5.34 5.57
N GLY A 134 4.58 5.81 5.54
CA GLY A 134 4.94 7.21 5.72
C GLY A 134 4.30 8.11 4.67
N ARG A 135 4.37 7.74 3.39
CA ARG A 135 3.77 8.52 2.29
C ARG A 135 2.24 8.52 2.33
N TYR A 136 1.62 7.42 2.77
CA TYR A 136 0.19 7.42 3.04
C TYR A 136 -0.18 8.39 4.18
N ALA A 137 0.63 8.44 5.25
CA ALA A 137 0.41 9.38 6.35
C ALA A 137 0.55 10.84 5.88
N VAL A 138 1.54 11.16 5.05
CA VAL A 138 1.67 12.49 4.40
C VAL A 138 0.39 12.85 3.63
N ALA A 139 -0.15 11.93 2.83
CA ALA A 139 -1.38 12.16 2.08
C ALA A 139 -2.59 12.43 3.00
N CYS A 140 -2.70 11.72 4.12
CA CYS A 140 -3.72 11.97 5.14
C CYS A 140 -3.59 13.37 5.78
N VAL A 141 -2.37 13.79 6.14
CA VAL A 141 -2.15 15.15 6.67
C VAL A 141 -2.61 16.20 5.66
N LYS A 142 -2.16 16.08 4.40
CA LYS A 142 -2.54 17.02 3.33
C LYS A 142 -4.05 17.08 3.13
N ALA A 143 -4.74 15.94 3.14
CA ALA A 143 -6.19 15.89 3.03
C ALA A 143 -6.89 16.63 4.19
N ARG A 144 -6.46 16.39 5.43
CA ARG A 144 -7.04 17.04 6.62
C ARG A 144 -6.86 18.55 6.61
N VAL A 145 -5.64 19.03 6.33
CA VAL A 145 -5.35 20.49 6.36
C VAL A 145 -6.01 21.26 5.21
N THR A 146 -6.44 20.56 4.16
CA THR A 146 -7.17 21.13 3.02
C THR A 146 -8.67 20.83 3.05
N GLY A 147 -9.17 20.16 4.10
CA GLY A 147 -10.58 19.79 4.22
C GLY A 147 -11.07 18.80 3.16
N GLN A 148 -10.16 18.04 2.55
CA GLN A 148 -10.49 17.01 1.58
C GLN A 148 -10.81 15.67 2.27
N PRO A 149 -11.58 14.79 1.62
CA PRO A 149 -11.75 13.42 2.10
C PRO A 149 -10.41 12.72 2.29
N LEU A 150 -10.30 11.88 3.32
CA LEU A 150 -9.10 11.07 3.51
C LEU A 150 -8.89 10.14 2.31
N PRO A 151 -7.65 9.99 1.83
CA PRO A 151 -7.37 9.10 0.72
C PRO A 151 -7.70 7.65 1.12
N GLU A 152 -8.22 6.88 0.17
CA GLU A 152 -8.27 5.43 0.33
C GLU A 152 -6.84 4.87 0.39
N LYS A 153 -6.63 3.83 1.20
CA LYS A 153 -5.34 3.12 1.24
C LYS A 153 -5.19 2.20 0.02
N ARG A 154 -4.83 2.83 -1.09
CA ARG A 154 -4.56 2.20 -2.39
C ARG A 154 -3.08 1.84 -2.51
N PRO A 155 -2.71 0.92 -3.42
CA PRO A 155 -1.31 0.69 -3.73
C PRO A 155 -0.60 1.98 -4.15
N PRO A 156 0.73 2.08 -3.90
CA PRO A 156 1.51 3.20 -4.39
C PRO A 156 1.55 3.19 -5.92
N CYS A 157 2.04 4.28 -6.52
CA CYS A 157 2.17 4.38 -7.97
C CYS A 157 2.97 3.19 -8.53
N PHE A 158 2.44 2.55 -9.57
CA PHE A 158 3.08 1.44 -10.27
C PHE A 158 4.37 1.86 -10.97
N PHE A 159 4.43 3.09 -11.49
CA PHE A 159 5.57 3.56 -12.27
C PHE A 159 6.78 3.88 -11.40
N ASP A 160 6.55 4.48 -10.24
CA ASP A 160 7.53 4.63 -9.17
C ASP A 160 6.81 4.63 -7.81
N PRO A 161 7.00 3.62 -6.96
CA PRO A 161 6.37 3.61 -5.64
C PRO A 161 6.79 4.78 -4.74
N ALA A 162 7.91 5.44 -5.01
CA ALA A 162 8.32 6.66 -4.31
C ALA A 162 7.42 7.87 -4.62
N HIS A 163 6.55 7.81 -5.64
CA HIS A 163 5.53 8.84 -5.89
C HIS A 163 4.38 8.82 -4.87
N GLY A 164 4.32 7.82 -3.98
CA GLY A 164 3.27 7.70 -2.96
C GLY A 164 1.97 7.06 -3.47
N PRO A 165 0.87 7.19 -2.70
CA PRO A 165 -0.39 6.51 -2.99
C PRO A 165 -0.95 6.82 -4.37
N SER A 166 -1.49 5.81 -5.05
CA SER A 166 -2.21 6.02 -6.30
C SER A 166 -3.56 6.70 -6.05
N THR A 167 -4.01 7.51 -7.02
CA THR A 167 -5.32 8.18 -6.98
C THR A 167 -6.35 7.46 -7.85
N GLN A 168 -5.89 6.78 -8.90
CA GLN A 168 -6.74 6.02 -9.81
C GLN A 168 -5.93 4.92 -10.50
N ASN A 169 -6.62 4.03 -11.21
CA ASN A 169 -5.98 3.13 -12.16
C ASN A 169 -5.98 3.77 -13.56
N VAL A 170 -4.91 3.57 -14.32
CA VAL A 170 -4.82 3.97 -15.72
C VAL A 170 -4.53 2.78 -16.60
N ARG A 171 -5.11 2.80 -17.80
CA ARG A 171 -4.88 1.79 -18.82
C ARG A 171 -3.56 2.05 -19.52
N TRP A 172 -2.59 1.17 -19.36
CA TRP A 172 -1.23 1.35 -19.86
C TRP A 172 -0.61 0.03 -20.32
N ALA A 173 0.26 0.11 -21.32
CA ALA A 173 1.13 -0.98 -21.76
C ALA A 173 2.57 -0.45 -21.87
N PRO A 174 3.58 -1.22 -21.44
CA PRO A 174 4.96 -0.92 -21.83
C PRO A 174 5.13 -1.16 -23.34
N PRO A 175 6.20 -0.63 -23.96
CA PRO A 175 6.53 -0.94 -25.34
C PRO A 175 6.55 -2.46 -25.60
N GLY A 176 5.79 -2.91 -26.60
CA GLY A 176 5.67 -4.33 -26.97
C GLY A 176 4.85 -5.19 -25.99
N GLY A 177 4.35 -4.64 -24.89
CA GLY A 177 3.61 -5.37 -23.86
C GLY A 177 2.08 -5.32 -24.01
N ALA A 178 1.41 -6.05 -23.11
CA ALA A 178 -0.03 -6.06 -23.03
C ALA A 178 -0.58 -4.88 -22.22
N VAL A 179 -1.73 -4.37 -22.65
CA VAL A 179 -2.49 -3.34 -21.95
C VAL A 179 -3.07 -3.89 -20.65
N ARG A 180 -2.94 -3.12 -19.57
CA ARG A 180 -3.44 -3.42 -18.23
C ARG A 180 -3.84 -2.16 -17.49
N ASP A 181 -4.74 -2.29 -16.54
CA ASP A 181 -5.04 -1.21 -15.61
C ASP A 181 -4.02 -1.25 -14.47
N VAL A 182 -3.26 -0.17 -14.24
CA VAL A 182 -2.24 -0.07 -13.18
C VAL A 182 -2.51 1.11 -12.26
N PRO A 183 -2.27 0.99 -10.94
CA PRO A 183 -2.45 2.11 -10.01
C PRO A 183 -1.41 3.20 -10.30
N ALA A 184 -1.85 4.46 -10.43
CA ALA A 184 -0.99 5.59 -10.71
C ALA A 184 -1.24 6.77 -9.76
N CYS A 185 -0.18 7.47 -9.37
CA CYS A 185 -0.30 8.77 -8.71
C CYS A 185 -0.95 9.77 -9.67
N ALA A 186 -1.46 10.90 -9.15
CA ALA A 186 -2.14 11.90 -9.99
C ALA A 186 -1.28 12.37 -11.17
N ALA A 187 0.02 12.57 -10.96
CA ALA A 187 0.95 13.06 -11.98
C ALA A 187 1.16 12.05 -13.12
N ASP A 188 1.45 10.78 -12.80
CA ASP A 188 1.63 9.77 -13.86
C ASP A 188 0.32 9.37 -14.51
N ALA A 189 -0.78 9.40 -13.76
CA ALA A 189 -2.09 9.19 -14.33
C ALA A 189 -2.40 10.24 -15.41
N GLN A 190 -2.09 11.51 -15.13
CA GLN A 190 -2.23 12.59 -16.10
C GLN A 190 -1.33 12.37 -17.32
N ARG A 191 -0.04 12.03 -17.13
CA ARG A 191 0.90 11.77 -18.24
C ARG A 191 0.35 10.69 -19.18
N VAL A 192 -0.03 9.54 -18.63
CA VAL A 192 -0.55 8.42 -19.42
C VAL A 192 -1.83 8.82 -20.17
N MET A 193 -2.76 9.49 -19.49
CA MET A 193 -4.03 9.89 -20.11
C MET A 193 -3.87 10.93 -21.21
N THR A 194 -2.81 11.73 -21.19
CA THR A 194 -2.49 12.71 -22.24
C THR A 194 -1.50 12.17 -23.27
N GLY A 195 -1.17 10.88 -23.24
CA GLY A 195 -0.30 10.22 -24.22
C GLY A 195 1.20 10.46 -24.01
N HIS A 196 1.60 10.93 -22.83
CA HIS A 196 3.01 11.04 -22.43
C HIS A 196 3.48 9.83 -21.65
N ASP A 197 4.79 9.58 -21.70
CA ASP A 197 5.41 8.54 -20.90
C ASP A 197 5.29 8.85 -19.40
N PRO A 198 4.90 7.86 -18.57
CA PRO A 198 4.96 8.01 -17.12
C PRO A 198 6.40 8.11 -16.63
N SER A 199 6.60 8.67 -15.44
CA SER A 199 7.92 8.73 -14.82
C SER A 199 8.23 7.37 -14.16
N ILE A 200 8.83 6.47 -14.94
CA ILE A 200 9.16 5.11 -14.50
C ILE A 200 10.46 5.10 -13.68
N ARG A 201 10.44 4.44 -12.52
CA ARG A 201 11.64 4.14 -11.74
C ARG A 201 12.55 3.20 -12.51
N LEU A 202 13.69 3.73 -12.92
CA LEU A 202 14.76 2.96 -13.54
C LEU A 202 15.77 2.46 -12.50
N VAL A 203 16.32 1.29 -12.74
CA VAL A 203 17.35 0.65 -11.94
C VAL A 203 18.47 0.11 -12.82
N PRO A 204 19.72 0.07 -12.32
CA PRO A 204 20.83 -0.48 -13.07
C PRO A 204 20.66 -1.97 -13.35
N MET A 205 20.98 -2.39 -14.57
CA MET A 205 21.19 -3.77 -15.00
C MET A 205 22.43 -3.81 -15.88
N GLY A 206 23.58 -4.08 -15.27
CA GLY A 206 24.88 -3.91 -15.94
C GLY A 206 25.11 -2.44 -16.32
N ALA A 207 25.40 -2.17 -17.59
CA ALA A 207 25.59 -0.81 -18.13
C ALA A 207 24.29 -0.10 -18.54
N ARG A 208 23.14 -0.80 -18.47
CA ARG A 208 21.83 -0.26 -18.89
C ARG A 208 21.00 0.16 -17.68
N GLN A 209 20.10 1.10 -17.90
CA GLN A 209 19.00 1.40 -17.00
C GLN A 209 17.75 0.71 -17.54
N VAL A 210 17.03 -0.01 -16.68
CA VAL A 210 15.79 -0.72 -17.02
C VAL A 210 14.73 -0.40 -15.97
N PRO A 211 13.43 -0.47 -16.29
CA PRO A 211 12.40 -0.38 -15.28
C PRO A 211 12.66 -1.35 -14.11
N TYR A 212 12.34 -0.95 -12.88
CA TYR A 212 12.67 -1.75 -11.69
C TYR A 212 12.16 -3.19 -11.72
N TRP A 213 11.03 -3.43 -12.39
CA TRP A 213 10.43 -4.75 -12.55
C TRP A 213 11.17 -5.63 -13.57
N GLU A 214 12.17 -5.14 -14.29
CA GLU A 214 12.96 -5.99 -15.18
C GLU A 214 14.17 -6.61 -14.48
N ASN A 215 14.61 -6.05 -13.34
CA ASN A 215 15.73 -6.57 -12.58
C ASN A 215 15.27 -7.31 -11.31
N GLN A 216 15.42 -8.64 -11.30
CA GLN A 216 15.04 -9.51 -10.18
C GLN A 216 15.73 -9.15 -8.86
N GLN A 217 16.91 -8.52 -8.89
CA GLN A 217 17.58 -8.06 -7.67
C GLN A 217 16.74 -7.06 -6.88
N TYR A 218 15.82 -6.34 -7.54
CA TYR A 218 14.93 -5.36 -6.92
C TYR A 218 13.58 -5.96 -6.46
N ALA A 219 13.36 -7.27 -6.65
CA ALA A 219 12.11 -7.92 -6.25
C ALA A 219 11.78 -7.75 -4.74
N PRO A 220 12.72 -7.88 -3.78
CA PRO A 220 12.43 -7.65 -2.37
C PRO A 220 12.02 -6.20 -2.08
N TRP A 221 12.63 -5.22 -2.76
CA TRP A 221 12.28 -3.81 -2.63
C TRP A 221 10.85 -3.55 -3.14
N ALA A 222 10.52 -4.07 -4.32
CA ALA A 222 9.17 -3.96 -4.87
C ALA A 222 8.13 -4.70 -4.00
N GLN A 223 8.47 -5.88 -3.48
CA GLN A 223 7.60 -6.64 -2.58
C GLN A 223 7.28 -5.89 -1.30
N GLY A 224 8.19 -5.07 -0.77
CA GLY A 224 7.89 -4.24 0.40
C GLY A 224 6.80 -3.20 0.09
N TYR A 225 6.91 -2.49 -1.03
CA TYR A 225 5.90 -1.51 -1.42
C TYR A 225 4.54 -2.15 -1.77
N TYR A 226 4.54 -3.29 -2.46
CA TYR A 226 3.32 -3.85 -3.04
C TYR A 226 2.76 -5.08 -2.32
N GLY A 227 3.50 -5.69 -1.38
CA GLY A 227 3.17 -7.02 -0.81
C GLY A 227 1.80 -7.10 -0.14
N ARG A 228 1.37 -6.02 0.52
CA ARG A 228 0.04 -5.89 1.15
C ARG A 228 -1.11 -5.79 0.15
N TYR A 229 -0.80 -5.57 -1.13
CA TYR A 229 -1.74 -5.38 -2.23
C TYR A 229 -1.74 -6.57 -3.21
N GLY A 230 -1.22 -7.74 -2.81
CA GLY A 230 -1.07 -8.91 -3.69
C GLY A 230 -2.37 -9.50 -4.25
N THR A 231 -3.54 -9.08 -3.75
CA THR A 231 -4.85 -9.40 -4.34
C THR A 231 -5.20 -8.55 -5.54
N ASP A 232 -4.51 -7.42 -5.77
CA ASP A 232 -4.68 -6.59 -6.96
C ASP A 232 -4.12 -7.32 -8.20
N PRO A 233 -4.97 -7.63 -9.21
CA PRO A 233 -4.53 -8.32 -10.42
C PRO A 233 -3.36 -7.63 -11.14
N ALA A 234 -3.29 -6.30 -11.08
CA ALA A 234 -2.24 -5.50 -11.72
C ALA A 234 -0.88 -5.67 -11.02
N LEU A 235 -0.88 -5.95 -9.72
CA LEU A 235 0.32 -6.01 -8.89
C LEU A 235 0.77 -7.43 -8.58
N ARG A 236 -0.12 -8.41 -8.76
CA ARG A 236 0.17 -9.84 -8.54
C ARG A 236 1.43 -10.30 -9.25
N GLN A 237 1.74 -9.76 -10.43
CA GLN A 237 2.94 -10.15 -11.17
C GLN A 237 4.24 -9.64 -10.52
N ILE A 238 4.22 -8.42 -9.96
CA ILE A 238 5.37 -7.80 -9.31
C ILE A 238 5.60 -8.41 -7.92
N THR A 239 4.52 -8.72 -7.19
CA THR A 239 4.61 -9.30 -5.84
C THR A 239 5.06 -10.76 -5.83
N HIS A 240 4.70 -11.55 -6.85
CA HIS A 240 5.06 -12.96 -6.93
C HIS A 240 6.41 -13.24 -7.63
N GLY A 241 7.18 -12.21 -7.99
CA GLY A 241 8.51 -12.37 -8.61
C GLY A 241 8.48 -12.95 -10.04
N ALA A 242 7.30 -13.09 -10.64
CA ALA A 242 7.14 -13.55 -12.01
C ALA A 242 7.34 -12.39 -12.99
N LEU A 243 8.59 -11.95 -13.15
CA LEU A 243 8.99 -10.93 -14.11
C LEU A 243 8.85 -11.46 -15.54
N MET A 244 7.62 -11.40 -16.06
CA MET A 244 7.27 -11.63 -17.47
C MET A 244 6.34 -10.53 -17.93
N ILE A 245 6.73 -9.27 -17.69
CA ILE A 245 6.07 -8.12 -18.32
C ILE A 245 6.37 -8.10 -19.84
N GLY A 246 7.39 -8.84 -20.28
CA GLY A 246 7.73 -9.05 -21.67
C GLY A 246 7.10 -10.31 -22.27
N GLY A 247 5.79 -10.27 -22.56
CA GLY A 247 5.32 -11.00 -23.73
C GLY A 247 5.72 -10.16 -24.95
N PHE A 248 6.70 -10.60 -25.75
CA PHE A 248 7.16 -10.04 -27.05
C PHE A 248 8.36 -9.06 -27.16
N SER A 249 9.44 -9.20 -26.37
CA SER A 249 10.74 -8.57 -26.74
C SER A 249 11.71 -9.46 -27.53
N LEU A 250 11.29 -10.64 -28.02
CA LEU A 250 12.19 -11.59 -28.74
C LEU A 250 11.93 -11.72 -30.25
N LEU A 251 11.14 -10.85 -30.90
CA LEU A 251 10.82 -11.02 -32.34
C LEU A 251 10.99 -9.77 -33.23
N LEU A 252 11.55 -8.66 -32.73
CA LEU A 252 11.73 -7.43 -33.53
C LEU A 252 13.20 -7.00 -33.66
N GLY A 253 14.09 -7.98 -33.81
CA GLY A 253 15.49 -7.77 -34.22
C GLY A 253 15.87 -8.46 -35.54
N LEU A 254 14.89 -8.94 -36.32
CA LEU A 254 15.14 -9.72 -37.56
C LEU A 254 14.68 -9.02 -38.85
N PHE A 255 14.11 -7.81 -38.77
CA PHE A 255 13.73 -7.03 -39.95
C PHE A 255 13.95 -5.55 -39.66
N ASP A 256 15.21 -5.13 -39.63
CA ASP A 256 15.61 -3.83 -40.12
C ASP A 256 16.85 -4.08 -40.98
N ASP A 257 16.70 -3.80 -42.27
CA ASP A 257 17.70 -3.95 -43.33
C ASP A 257 18.89 -2.97 -43.16
#